data_AF-A0A1Q9MYS3-F1
#
_entry.id   AF-A0A1Q9MYS3-F1
#
_cell.length_a   1.000
_cell.length_b   1.000
_cell.length_c   1.000
_cell.angle_alpha   90.00
_cell.angle_beta   90.00
_cell.angle_gamma   90.00
#
_symmetry.space_group_name_H-M   'P 1'
#
loop_
_entity.id
_entity.type
_entity.pdbx_description
1 polymer ?
#
loop_
_entity_poly.entity_id
_entity_poly.type
_entity_poly.pdbx_seq_one_letter_code
_entity_poly.pdbx_strand_id
1 'polypeptide(L)'
;MPFLSIRLKMEGEEPKSFEVLSLEQIVGKHLTLPLFCKKLCDASKTNPQKYVVSNDFCVFSPNRTLITQAPWTLIFGEKGEHRQLGLLLIGNKLFGVTPLSIGLKMQKSARKDGPEKVEEFIRKLIRSIIDEPEQWTKIVTFSNEEKETIKLEN
;
A
#
# COMPACT_ATOMS: atom_id res chain seq x y z
N MET A 1 -4.16 21.14 -1.73
CA MET A 1 -4.71 19.86 -2.23
C MET A 1 -4.77 18.88 -1.06
N PRO A 2 -5.88 18.16 -0.88
CA PRO A 2 -6.03 17.22 0.22
C PRO A 2 -5.24 15.91 -0.02
N PHE A 3 -4.69 15.32 1.04
CA PHE A 3 -3.99 14.01 1.07
C PHE A 3 -4.63 13.09 2.11
N LEU A 4 -4.56 11.78 1.92
CA LEU A 4 -5.02 10.84 2.95
C LEU A 4 -3.98 10.71 4.05
N SER A 5 -4.45 10.65 5.30
CA SER A 5 -3.60 10.36 6.44
C SER A 5 -3.84 8.92 6.91
N ILE A 6 -2.75 8.21 7.08
CA ILE A 6 -2.65 6.79 7.42
C ILE A 6 -2.06 6.74 8.82
N ARG A 7 -2.79 6.27 9.83
CA ARG A 7 -2.23 6.06 11.19
C ARG A 7 -2.05 4.59 11.50
N LEU A 8 -0.79 4.14 11.48
CA LEU A 8 -0.34 2.81 11.88
C LEU A 8 -0.02 2.78 13.36
N LYS A 9 -0.72 1.93 14.10
CA LYS A 9 -0.32 1.54 15.44
C LYS A 9 0.11 0.07 15.38
N MET A 10 1.35 -0.20 15.75
CA MET A 10 1.83 -1.56 15.98
C MET A 10 1.80 -1.81 17.48
N GLU A 11 1.57 -3.06 17.88
CA GLU A 11 1.54 -3.44 19.30
C GLU A 11 2.88 -3.08 19.97
N GLY A 12 2.82 -2.34 21.08
CA GLY A 12 4.01 -1.86 21.78
C GLY A 12 4.76 -0.68 21.14
N GLU A 13 4.27 -0.11 20.02
CA GLU A 13 4.86 1.09 19.40
C GLU A 13 3.94 2.31 19.43
N GLU A 14 4.55 3.50 19.44
CA GLU A 14 3.84 4.76 19.23
C GLU A 14 3.22 4.81 17.82
N PRO A 15 1.99 5.36 17.68
CA PRO A 15 1.34 5.45 16.38
C PRO A 15 2.15 6.26 15.37
N LYS A 16 2.52 5.64 14.24
CA LYS A 16 3.17 6.30 13.10
C LYS A 16 2.11 6.82 12.12
N SER A 17 2.23 8.08 11.74
CA SER A 17 1.36 8.69 10.75
C SER A 17 2.08 8.86 9.42
N PHE A 18 1.43 8.46 8.34
CA PHE A 18 1.93 8.59 6.99
C PHE A 18 0.93 9.38 6.14
N GLU A 19 1.44 10.15 5.20
CA GLU A 19 0.61 10.86 4.23
C GLU A 19 0.72 10.17 2.87
N VAL A 20 -0.43 9.97 2.22
CA VAL A 20 -0.52 9.32 0.92
C VAL A 20 -0.88 10.34 -0.13
N LEU A 21 -0.10 10.36 -1.21
CA LEU A 21 -0.49 11.05 -2.44
C LEU A 21 -1.24 10.07 -3.32
N SER A 22 -2.46 10.44 -3.72
CA SER A 22 -3.29 9.57 -4.57
C SER A 22 -2.70 9.41 -5.97
N LEU A 23 -2.96 8.26 -6.60
CA LEU A 23 -2.61 8.06 -8.00
C LEU A 23 -3.34 9.01 -8.94
N GLU A 24 -4.57 9.40 -8.61
CA GLU A 24 -5.27 10.44 -9.37
C GLU A 24 -4.47 11.76 -9.38
N GLN A 25 -3.86 12.13 -8.26
CA GLN A 25 -2.99 13.31 -8.21
C GLN A 25 -1.64 13.12 -8.94
N ILE A 26 -1.15 11.88 -9.07
CA ILE A 26 0.14 11.59 -9.71
C ILE A 26 -0.02 11.44 -11.22
N VAL A 27 -0.97 10.61 -11.66
CA VAL A 27 -1.15 10.18 -13.07
C VAL A 27 -2.56 10.44 -13.62
N GLY A 28 -3.45 11.10 -12.87
CA GLY A 28 -4.78 11.49 -13.34
C GLY A 28 -5.86 10.40 -13.30
N LYS A 29 -5.54 9.21 -12.81
CA LYS A 29 -6.49 8.08 -12.68
C LYS A 29 -6.04 7.07 -11.62
N HIS A 30 -6.95 6.23 -11.17
CA HIS A 30 -6.63 5.04 -10.36
C HIS A 30 -6.17 3.88 -11.23
N LEU A 31 -5.29 3.03 -10.69
CA LEU A 31 -4.88 1.77 -11.32
C LEU A 31 -5.62 0.60 -10.66
N THR A 32 -6.22 -0.26 -11.49
CA THR A 32 -6.89 -1.48 -11.00
C THR A 32 -5.93 -2.67 -11.13
N LEU A 33 -5.83 -3.48 -10.07
CA LEU A 33 -4.87 -4.57 -9.93
C LEU A 33 -5.54 -5.84 -9.36
N PRO A 34 -6.52 -6.42 -10.07
CA PRO A 34 -7.39 -7.46 -9.50
C PRO A 34 -6.65 -8.76 -9.15
N LEU A 35 -5.63 -9.14 -9.93
CA LEU A 35 -4.82 -10.33 -9.69
C LEU A 35 -3.76 -10.14 -8.59
N PHE A 36 -3.43 -8.89 -8.28
CA PHE A 36 -2.36 -8.56 -7.35
C PHE A 36 -2.78 -8.86 -5.91
N CYS A 37 -3.97 -8.42 -5.49
CA CYS A 37 -4.42 -8.62 -4.11
C CYS A 37 -4.46 -10.10 -3.74
N LYS A 38 -5.05 -10.95 -4.60
CA LYS A 38 -5.09 -12.41 -4.37
C LYS A 38 -3.70 -13.01 -4.20
N LYS A 39 -2.78 -12.72 -5.13
CA LYS A 39 -1.41 -13.23 -5.08
C LYS A 39 -0.65 -12.72 -3.86
N LEU A 40 -0.89 -11.48 -3.43
CA LEU A 40 -0.30 -10.91 -2.22
C LEU A 40 -0.81 -11.63 -0.96
N CYS A 41 -2.10 -11.94 -0.89
CA CYS A 41 -2.68 -12.74 0.20
C CYS A 41 -2.09 -14.16 0.24
N ASP A 42 -1.86 -14.78 -0.91
CA ASP A 42 -1.21 -16.10 -0.97
C ASP A 42 0.27 -16.02 -0.55
N ALA A 43 0.98 -14.97 -0.98
CA ALA A 43 2.36 -14.69 -0.57
C ALA A 43 2.48 -14.39 0.93
N SER A 44 1.49 -13.73 1.54
CA SER A 44 1.49 -13.42 2.96
C SER A 44 1.26 -14.66 3.83
N LYS A 45 0.39 -15.57 3.41
CA LYS A 45 0.17 -16.87 4.06
C LYS A 45 1.42 -17.75 4.04
N THR A 46 2.18 -17.69 2.95
CA THR A 46 3.41 -18.51 2.79
C THR A 46 4.63 -17.93 3.50
N ASN A 47 4.68 -16.62 3.72
CA ASN A 47 5.82 -15.93 4.36
C ASN A 47 5.39 -14.94 5.46
N PRO A 48 4.73 -15.40 6.54
CA PRO A 48 4.10 -14.52 7.53
C PRO A 48 5.09 -13.62 8.29
N GLN A 49 6.37 -13.99 8.39
CA GLN A 49 7.41 -13.15 9.00
C GLN A 49 7.78 -11.94 8.13
N LYS A 50 7.60 -12.05 6.81
CA LYS A 50 7.82 -10.95 5.88
C LYS A 50 6.55 -10.10 5.82
N TYR A 51 5.38 -10.71 5.67
CA TYR A 51 4.08 -10.06 5.50
C TYR A 51 3.27 -9.96 6.82
N VAL A 52 3.45 -8.88 7.57
CA VAL A 52 2.84 -8.70 8.91
C VAL A 52 1.44 -8.08 8.88
N VAL A 53 0.41 -8.89 9.10
CA VAL A 53 -0.99 -8.43 9.22
C VAL A 53 -1.22 -7.79 10.60
N SER A 54 -1.51 -6.48 10.64
CA SER A 54 -1.96 -5.76 11.84
C SER A 54 -3.38 -5.23 11.64
N ASN A 55 -4.22 -5.40 12.65
CA ASN A 55 -5.61 -4.96 12.66
C ASN A 55 -5.81 -3.53 13.23
N ASP A 56 -4.76 -2.91 13.79
CA ASP A 56 -4.84 -1.62 14.49
C ASP A 56 -4.43 -0.43 13.60
N PHE A 57 -5.04 -0.33 12.42
CA PHE A 57 -4.77 0.74 11.47
C PHE A 57 -6.01 1.53 11.07
N CYS A 58 -5.87 2.85 11.02
CA CYS A 58 -6.93 3.76 10.58
C CYS A 58 -6.52 4.56 9.34
N VAL A 59 -7.34 4.47 8.28
CA VAL A 59 -7.29 5.40 7.15
C VAL A 59 -8.21 6.57 7.45
N PHE A 60 -7.65 7.78 7.41
CA PHE A 60 -8.39 9.02 7.50
C PHE A 60 -8.42 9.70 6.13
N SER A 61 -9.60 10.16 5.78
CA SER A 61 -9.79 11.14 4.71
C SER A 61 -9.01 12.43 5.03
N PRO A 62 -8.87 13.32 4.04
CA PRO A 62 -8.10 14.55 4.22
C PRO A 62 -8.72 15.53 5.24
N ASN A 63 -10.04 15.45 5.44
CA ASN A 63 -10.77 16.15 6.49
C ASN A 63 -10.81 15.37 7.82
N ARG A 64 -9.95 14.35 7.99
CA ARG A 64 -9.83 13.50 9.19
C ARG A 64 -11.08 12.66 9.51
N THR A 65 -11.94 12.41 8.54
CA THR A 65 -13.02 11.42 8.68
C THR A 65 -12.43 10.02 8.54
N LEU A 66 -12.76 9.12 9.47
CA LEU A 66 -12.35 7.73 9.39
C LEU A 66 -13.05 7.06 8.19
N ILE A 67 -12.29 6.42 7.29
CA ILE A 67 -12.82 5.77 6.07
C ILE A 67 -12.52 4.27 6.01
N THR A 68 -12.18 3.64 7.15
CA THR A 68 -11.77 2.22 7.29
C THR A 68 -12.83 1.18 6.96
N GLN A 69 -13.99 1.55 6.42
CA GLN A 69 -15.09 0.62 6.13
C GLN A 69 -14.85 -0.24 4.88
N ALA A 70 -13.95 0.17 3.97
CA ALA A 70 -13.58 -0.62 2.81
C ALA A 70 -12.37 -1.53 3.12
N PRO A 71 -12.26 -2.70 2.47
CA PRO A 71 -11.04 -3.48 2.47
C PRO A 71 -9.85 -2.65 1.97
N TRP A 72 -8.73 -2.68 2.66
CA TRP A 72 -7.51 -1.98 2.27
C TRP A 72 -6.29 -2.82 2.62
N THR A 73 -5.20 -2.57 1.89
CA THR A 73 -3.90 -3.18 2.10
C THR A 73 -2.81 -2.13 1.90
N LEU A 74 -1.88 -2.02 2.85
CA LEU A 74 -0.74 -1.12 2.79
C LEU A 74 0.56 -1.93 2.75
N ILE A 75 1.36 -1.75 1.71
CA ILE A 75 2.57 -2.53 1.47
C ILE A 75 3.78 -1.61 1.53
N PHE A 76 4.71 -1.86 2.43
CA PHE A 76 6.01 -1.19 2.48
C PHE A 76 7.11 -2.12 1.98
N GLY A 77 7.67 -1.80 0.81
CA GLY A 77 8.88 -2.43 0.31
C GLY A 77 10.12 -1.64 0.70
N GLU A 78 11.12 -2.32 1.26
CA GLU A 78 12.45 -1.78 1.56
C GLU A 78 13.51 -2.41 0.64
N LYS A 79 14.22 -1.56 -0.12
CA LYS A 79 15.33 -1.98 -0.99
C LYS A 79 16.62 -1.32 -0.51
N GLY A 80 17.56 -2.12 0.02
CA GLY A 80 18.75 -1.62 0.70
C GLY A 80 18.43 -0.96 2.05
N GLU A 81 19.24 0.00 2.48
CA GLU A 81 19.13 0.60 3.82
C GLU A 81 18.15 1.79 3.92
N HIS A 82 17.72 2.40 2.80
CA HIS A 82 17.15 3.76 2.84
C HIS A 82 15.90 4.03 1.98
N ARG A 83 15.38 3.08 1.20
CA ARG A 83 14.17 3.32 0.38
C ARG A 83 12.99 2.46 0.82
N GLN A 84 12.12 3.07 1.61
CA GLN A 84 10.81 2.53 1.95
C GLN A 84 9.75 3.15 1.02
N LEU A 85 9.16 2.33 0.15
CA LEU A 85 8.01 2.72 -0.66
C LEU A 85 6.76 2.00 -0.14
N GLY A 86 5.79 2.79 0.30
CA GLY A 86 4.46 2.34 0.68
C GLY A 86 3.47 2.46 -0.47
N LEU A 87 2.70 1.40 -0.71
CA LEU A 87 1.59 1.36 -1.66
C LEU A 87 0.29 1.12 -0.90
N LEU A 88 -0.69 2.02 -1.03
CA LEU A 88 -2.02 1.83 -0.46
C LEU A 88 -2.98 1.29 -1.51
N LEU A 89 -3.52 0.12 -1.27
CA LEU A 89 -4.63 -0.47 -2.01
C LEU A 89 -5.92 -0.32 -1.23
N ILE A 90 -7.01 0.01 -1.91
CA ILE A 90 -8.39 -0.02 -1.38
C ILE A 90 -9.19 -0.94 -2.30
N GLY A 91 -9.62 -2.08 -1.78
CA GLY A 91 -10.10 -3.22 -2.54
C GLY A 91 -9.07 -3.64 -3.60
N ASN A 92 -9.48 -3.67 -4.87
CA ASN A 92 -8.63 -3.99 -6.01
C ASN A 92 -7.98 -2.77 -6.68
N LYS A 93 -8.10 -1.57 -6.09
CA LYS A 93 -7.56 -0.33 -6.65
C LYS A 93 -6.32 0.11 -5.90
N LEU A 94 -5.26 0.40 -6.65
CA LEU A 94 -4.13 1.13 -6.11
C LEU A 94 -4.55 2.59 -5.93
N PHE A 95 -4.69 2.98 -4.67
CA PHE A 95 -5.16 4.30 -4.31
C PHE A 95 -4.03 5.33 -4.40
N GLY A 96 -2.85 5.02 -3.85
CA GLY A 96 -1.77 6.00 -3.78
C GLY A 96 -0.47 5.44 -3.19
N VAL A 97 0.49 6.34 -3.03
CA VAL A 97 1.85 6.01 -2.57
C VAL A 97 2.24 6.84 -1.35
N THR A 98 3.07 6.26 -0.49
CA THR A 98 3.60 6.87 0.73
C THR A 98 5.09 6.51 0.90
N PRO A 99 5.93 7.30 1.59
CA PRO A 99 5.64 8.64 2.11
C PRO A 99 5.33 9.65 1.01
N LEU A 100 4.63 10.73 1.38
CA LEU A 100 4.25 11.84 0.50
C LEU A 100 5.43 12.36 -0.34
N SER A 101 6.64 12.37 0.21
CA SER A 101 7.86 12.78 -0.50
C SER A 101 8.15 11.92 -1.74
N ILE A 102 7.85 10.63 -1.71
CA ILE A 102 7.97 9.75 -2.88
C ILE A 102 6.85 10.02 -3.87
N GLY A 103 5.61 10.20 -3.39
CA GLY A 103 4.48 10.59 -4.25
C GLY A 103 4.75 11.88 -5.02
N LEU A 104 5.27 12.91 -4.36
CA LEU A 104 5.63 14.18 -4.98
C LEU A 104 6.75 14.02 -6.03
N LYS A 105 7.72 13.13 -5.80
CA LYS A 105 8.74 12.80 -6.80
C LYS A 105 8.13 12.10 -8.02
N MET A 106 7.23 11.13 -7.82
CA MET A 106 6.51 10.47 -8.90
C MET A 106 5.64 11.45 -9.69
N GLN A 107 4.96 12.38 -9.03
CA GLN A 107 4.16 13.41 -9.69
C GLN A 107 5.03 14.32 -10.58
N LYS A 108 6.21 14.72 -10.09
CA LYS A 108 7.18 15.48 -10.90
C LYS A 108 7.64 14.68 -12.11
N SER A 109 7.93 13.40 -11.95
CA SER A 109 8.28 12.51 -13.08
C SER A 109 7.13 12.35 -14.06
N ALA A 110 5.88 12.19 -13.60
CA ALA A 110 4.72 12.12 -14.50
C ALA A 110 4.55 13.38 -15.34
N ARG A 111 4.78 14.56 -14.75
CA ARG A 111 4.74 15.85 -15.48
C ARG A 111 5.87 16.02 -16.48
N LYS A 112 7.04 15.44 -16.20
CA LYS A 112 8.24 15.58 -17.04
C LYS A 112 8.26 14.54 -18.17
N ASP A 113 8.02 13.29 -17.83
CA ASP A 113 8.32 12.13 -18.67
C ASP A 113 7.06 11.41 -19.18
N GLY A 114 5.87 11.82 -18.72
CA GLY A 114 4.56 11.26 -19.06
C GLY A 114 3.98 10.34 -17.95
N PRO A 115 2.66 10.38 -17.69
CA PRO A 115 2.02 9.54 -16.67
C PRO A 115 2.19 8.04 -16.94
N GLU A 116 2.21 7.62 -18.21
CA GLU A 116 2.36 6.24 -18.64
C GLU A 116 3.66 5.58 -18.17
N LYS A 117 4.77 6.34 -18.10
CA LYS A 117 6.04 5.80 -17.58
C LYS A 117 5.99 5.55 -16.08
N VAL A 118 5.28 6.41 -15.35
CA VAL A 118 5.07 6.23 -13.91
C VAL A 118 4.14 5.04 -13.65
N GLU A 119 3.11 4.87 -14.47
CA GLU A 119 2.24 3.68 -14.42
C GLU A 119 3.03 2.40 -14.68
N GLU A 120 3.87 2.38 -15.72
CA GLU A 120 4.71 1.22 -16.04
C GLU A 120 5.67 0.89 -14.89
N PHE A 121 6.31 1.91 -14.32
CA PHE A 121 7.18 1.76 -13.15
C PHE A 121 6.43 1.16 -11.97
N ILE A 122 5.27 1.71 -11.62
CA ILE A 122 4.43 1.21 -10.52
C ILE A 122 4.02 -0.24 -10.77
N ARG A 123 3.63 -0.60 -12.01
CA ARG A 123 3.26 -1.98 -12.35
C ARG A 123 4.44 -2.95 -12.23
N LYS A 124 5.64 -2.55 -12.67
CA LYS A 124 6.86 -3.36 -12.52
C LYS A 124 7.22 -3.58 -11.06
N LEU A 125 7.18 -2.52 -10.27
CA LEU A 125 7.43 -2.56 -8.83
C LEU A 125 6.45 -3.50 -8.10
N ILE A 126 5.16 -3.41 -8.44
CA ILE A 126 4.12 -4.25 -7.87
C ILE A 126 4.34 -5.72 -8.22
N ARG A 127 4.70 -6.03 -9.46
CA ARG A 127 5.09 -7.39 -9.84
C ARG A 127 6.30 -7.88 -9.06
N SER A 128 7.35 -7.06 -8.92
CA SER A 128 8.55 -7.49 -8.21
C SER A 128 8.34 -7.75 -6.71
N ILE A 129 7.31 -7.17 -6.08
CA ILE A 129 6.94 -7.50 -4.70
C ILE A 129 6.45 -8.95 -4.58
N ILE A 130 5.75 -9.46 -5.59
CA ILE A 130 5.17 -10.82 -5.58
C ILE A 130 6.10 -11.84 -6.21
N ASP A 131 6.56 -11.53 -7.42
CA ASP A 131 7.22 -12.50 -8.30
C ASP A 131 8.74 -12.57 -7.99
N GLU A 132 9.31 -11.53 -7.36
CA GLU A 132 10.76 -11.40 -7.06
C GLU A 132 11.02 -10.91 -5.61
N PRO A 133 10.37 -11.50 -4.58
CA PRO A 133 10.42 -11.00 -3.20
C PRO A 133 11.83 -11.01 -2.59
N GLU A 134 12.76 -11.81 -3.11
CA GLU A 134 14.17 -11.88 -2.72
C GLU A 134 14.96 -10.61 -3.06
N GLN A 135 14.49 -9.78 -4.00
CA GLN A 135 15.12 -8.49 -4.32
C GLN A 135 14.89 -7.42 -3.25
N TRP A 136 14.05 -7.71 -2.26
CA TRP A 136 13.63 -6.81 -1.22
C TRP A 136 14.20 -7.26 0.12
N THR A 137 14.89 -6.33 0.78
CA THR A 137 15.40 -6.51 2.15
C THR A 137 14.23 -6.82 3.10
N LYS A 138 13.11 -6.10 2.95
CA LYS A 138 11.90 -6.29 3.74
C LYS A 138 10.66 -5.92 2.92
N ILE A 139 9.56 -6.65 3.10
CA ILE A 139 8.25 -6.33 2.50
C ILE A 139 7.20 -6.45 3.59
N VAL A 140 6.82 -5.35 4.23
CA VAL A 140 5.81 -5.35 5.31
C VAL A 140 4.44 -5.05 4.73
N THR A 141 3.42 -5.84 5.08
CA THR A 141 2.08 -5.68 4.51
C THR A 141 1.01 -5.65 5.60
N PHE A 142 0.34 -4.51 5.76
CA PHE A 142 -0.78 -4.32 6.69
C PHE A 142 -2.11 -4.42 5.93
N SER A 143 -3.14 -5.02 6.52
CA SER A 143 -4.46 -5.12 5.87
C SER A 143 -5.59 -5.25 6.89
N ASN A 144 -6.80 -4.81 6.53
CA ASN A 144 -8.04 -5.08 7.27
C ASN A 144 -9.00 -6.01 6.52
N GLU A 145 -8.57 -6.61 5.40
CA GLU A 145 -9.33 -7.69 4.77
C GLU A 145 -9.58 -8.72 5.86
N GLU A 146 -10.86 -8.89 6.21
CA GLU A 146 -11.29 -9.67 7.36
C GLU A 146 -10.48 -10.97 7.40
N LYS A 147 -9.95 -11.33 8.58
CA LYS A 147 -9.92 -12.75 8.88
C LYS A 147 -11.35 -13.19 8.64
N GLU A 148 -11.58 -14.04 7.65
CA GLU A 148 -12.75 -14.91 7.70
C GLU A 148 -12.77 -15.39 9.14
N THR A 149 -13.71 -14.83 9.91
CA THR A 149 -14.09 -15.42 11.15
C THR A 149 -14.74 -16.67 10.63
N ILE A 150 -13.96 -17.75 10.55
CA ILE A 150 -14.50 -19.08 10.35
C ILE A 150 -15.39 -19.27 11.57
N LYS A 151 -16.63 -18.83 11.45
CA LYS A 151 -17.73 -19.37 12.22
C LYS A 151 -17.83 -20.79 11.70
N LEU A 152 -17.15 -21.70 12.39
CA LEU A 152 -17.56 -23.10 12.41
C LEU A 152 -18.95 -23.12 13.05
N GLU A 153 -19.98 -22.91 12.23
CA GLU A 153 -21.29 -23.53 12.41
C GLU A 153 -21.18 -24.84 11.60
N ASN A 154 -21.29 -26.06 12.13
CA ASN A 154 -21.80 -26.59 13.39
C ASN A 154 -20.89 -27.68 13.95
#